data_AF-A0A7S2FXA0-F1
#
_entry.id   AF-A0A7S2FXA0-F1
#
_cell.length_a   1.000
_cell.length_b   1.000
_cell.length_c   1.000
_cell.angle_alpha   90.00
_cell.angle_beta   90.00
_cell.angle_gamma   90.00
#
_symmetry.space_group_name_H-M   'P 1'
#
loop_
_entity.id
_entity.type
_entity.pdbx_description
1 polymer ?
#
loop_
_entity_poly.entity_id
_entity_poly.type
_entity_poly.pdbx_seq_one_letter_code
_entity_poly.pdbx_strand_id
1 'polypeptide(L)'
;GSRWLALDPPMSTHCASAIDYLASYLFINRDKDWQSLHMLQAHVAQDPSLLPKLTQTLFTQLLFGPYSNHWSVTRPMLSLMMADESSFTSYRQHLISTQSPENQQKLNEAFTKLLADVARNLEPTNRDRFAQHLATFRQSVRAFLTY
;
A
#
# COMPACT_ATOMS: atom_id res chain seq x y z
N GLY A 1 31.08 3.07 4.73
CA GLY A 1 30.37 1.95 4.09
C GLY A 1 28.91 2.30 3.95
N SER A 2 28.57 3.16 2.99
CA SER A 2 27.23 3.77 2.89
C SER A 2 26.93 4.10 1.44
N ARG A 3 26.49 3.12 0.64
CA ARG A 3 26.00 3.38 -0.73
C ARG A 3 24.92 2.42 -1.24
N TRP A 4 24.56 1.39 -0.46
CA TRP A 4 23.57 0.38 -0.87
C TRP A 4 22.14 0.60 -0.32
N LEU A 5 21.88 1.67 0.44
CA LEU A 5 20.59 1.88 1.13
C LEU A 5 19.60 2.79 0.40
N ALA A 6 20.02 3.44 -0.68
CA ALA A 6 19.09 4.05 -1.61
C ALA A 6 18.99 3.12 -2.82
N LEU A 7 17.99 2.25 -2.86
CA LEU A 7 17.57 1.61 -4.11
C LEU A 7 17.54 2.70 -5.18
N ASP A 8 18.30 2.52 -6.26
CA ASP A 8 18.36 3.50 -7.35
C ASP A 8 16.93 3.94 -7.69
N PRO A 9 16.60 5.25 -7.68
CA PRO A 9 15.24 5.74 -7.90
C PRO A 9 14.50 5.11 -9.11
N PRO A 10 15.19 4.75 -10.21
CA PRO A 10 14.59 3.95 -11.27
C PRO A 10 14.11 2.57 -10.80
N MET A 11 14.91 1.80 -10.05
CA MET A 11 14.59 0.42 -9.66
C MET A 11 13.38 0.34 -8.72
N SER A 12 13.30 1.22 -7.72
CA SER A 12 12.15 1.26 -6.82
C SER A 12 10.84 1.55 -7.56
N THR A 13 10.89 2.41 -8.60
CA THR A 13 9.75 2.72 -9.46
C THR A 13 9.33 1.53 -10.33
N HIS A 14 10.29 0.75 -10.84
CA HIS A 14 9.98 -0.49 -11.58
C HIS A 14 9.35 -1.54 -10.65
N CYS A 15 9.88 -1.75 -9.45
CA CYS A 15 9.29 -2.67 -8.47
C CYS A 15 7.87 -2.24 -8.08
N ALA A 16 7.66 -0.96 -7.78
CA ALA A 16 6.35 -0.41 -7.50
C ALA A 16 5.36 -0.62 -8.66
N SER A 17 5.81 -0.43 -9.90
CA SER A 17 4.98 -0.67 -11.08
C SER A 17 4.63 -2.15 -11.24
N ALA A 18 5.59 -3.06 -11.02
CA ALA A 18 5.33 -4.50 -11.07
C ALA A 18 4.30 -4.93 -10.03
N ILE A 19 4.41 -4.42 -8.79
CA ILE A 19 3.43 -4.65 -7.74
C ILE A 19 2.04 -4.13 -8.16
N ASP A 20 1.96 -2.91 -8.72
CA ASP A 20 0.70 -2.31 -9.18
C ASP A 20 0.04 -3.18 -10.26
N TYR A 21 0.82 -3.65 -11.24
CA TYR A 21 0.30 -4.48 -12.32
C TYR A 21 -0.18 -5.84 -11.82
N LEU A 22 0.58 -6.53 -10.97
CA LEU A 22 0.19 -7.83 -10.44
C LEU A 22 -1.07 -7.73 -9.57
N ALA A 23 -1.10 -6.77 -8.65
CA ALA A 23 -2.26 -6.57 -7.78
C ALA A 23 -3.50 -6.10 -8.58
N SER A 24 -3.32 -5.22 -9.56
CA SER A 24 -4.39 -4.82 -10.48
C SER A 24 -4.91 -6.02 -11.27
N TYR A 25 -4.03 -6.88 -11.78
CA TYR A 25 -4.40 -8.07 -12.53
C TYR A 25 -5.20 -9.06 -11.68
N LEU A 26 -4.78 -9.31 -10.44
CA LEU A 26 -5.52 -10.13 -9.48
C LEU A 26 -6.92 -9.56 -9.21
N PHE A 27 -7.02 -8.26 -8.95
CA PHE A 27 -8.30 -7.63 -8.61
C PHE A 27 -9.28 -7.54 -9.77
N ILE A 28 -8.82 -7.08 -10.94
CA ILE A 28 -9.66 -6.83 -12.13
C ILE A 28 -10.19 -8.16 -12.68
N ASN A 29 -9.38 -9.21 -12.65
CA ASN A 29 -9.69 -10.48 -13.29
C ASN A 29 -10.18 -11.53 -12.29
N ARG A 30 -10.41 -11.21 -11.02
CA ARG A 30 -10.78 -12.17 -9.96
C ARG A 30 -11.95 -13.11 -10.30
N ASP A 31 -12.85 -12.65 -11.18
CA ASP A 31 -14.05 -13.39 -11.62
C ASP A 31 -13.85 -14.07 -12.99
N LYS A 32 -12.63 -14.12 -13.52
CA LYS A 32 -12.29 -14.70 -14.83
C LYS A 32 -11.65 -16.07 -14.66
N ASP A 33 -11.99 -16.99 -15.55
CA ASP A 33 -11.41 -18.33 -15.63
C ASP A 33 -10.26 -18.34 -16.67
N TRP A 34 -9.13 -17.77 -16.29
CA TRP A 34 -7.94 -17.69 -17.15
C TRP A 34 -6.78 -18.47 -16.53
N GLN A 35 -6.11 -19.28 -17.35
CA GLN A 35 -4.96 -20.08 -16.91
C GLN A 35 -3.86 -19.22 -16.26
N SER A 36 -3.59 -18.03 -16.80
CA SER A 36 -2.62 -17.08 -16.24
C SER A 36 -3.02 -16.57 -14.85
N LEU A 37 -4.31 -16.37 -14.59
CA LEU A 37 -4.80 -15.96 -13.28
C LEU A 37 -4.66 -17.12 -12.28
N HIS A 38 -5.02 -18.33 -12.66
CA HIS A 38 -4.85 -19.51 -11.81
C HIS A 38 -3.39 -19.75 -11.43
N MET A 39 -2.47 -19.61 -12.39
CA MET A 39 -1.04 -19.72 -12.11
C MET A 39 -0.55 -18.65 -11.13
N LEU A 40 -1.01 -17.40 -11.30
CA LEU A 40 -0.64 -16.32 -10.39
C LEU A 40 -1.22 -16.52 -8.98
N GLN A 41 -2.49 -16.91 -8.87
CA GLN A 41 -3.13 -17.21 -7.59
C GLN A 41 -2.43 -18.38 -6.89
N ALA A 42 -2.10 -19.44 -7.62
CA ALA A 42 -1.34 -20.58 -7.10
C ALA A 42 0.06 -20.16 -6.63
N HIS A 43 0.73 -19.26 -7.34
CA HIS A 43 2.02 -18.73 -6.91
C HIS A 43 1.92 -17.89 -5.64
N VAL A 44 0.92 -17.00 -5.55
CA VAL A 44 0.64 -16.23 -4.32
C VAL A 44 0.29 -17.16 -3.15
N ALA A 45 -0.45 -18.24 -3.41
CA ALA A 45 -0.82 -19.22 -2.38
C ALA A 45 0.37 -20.03 -1.83
N GLN A 46 1.49 -20.11 -2.56
CA GLN A 46 2.73 -20.74 -2.07
C GLN A 46 3.40 -19.91 -0.97
N ASP A 47 3.19 -18.60 -0.95
CA ASP A 47 3.62 -17.72 0.13
C ASP A 47 2.46 -16.79 0.56
N PRO A 48 1.58 -17.24 1.48
CA PRO A 48 0.49 -16.43 1.99
C PRO A 48 0.93 -15.11 2.64
N SER A 49 2.21 -14.99 3.01
CA SER A 49 2.77 -13.76 3.59
C SER A 49 3.18 -12.72 2.55
N LEU A 50 3.15 -13.06 1.25
CA LEU A 50 3.60 -12.19 0.16
C LEU A 50 2.87 -10.86 0.13
N LEU A 51 1.54 -10.87 -0.02
CA LEU A 51 0.72 -9.64 -0.06
C LEU A 51 0.78 -8.84 1.26
N PRO A 52 0.74 -9.49 2.46
CA PRO A 52 0.99 -8.80 3.72
C PRO A 52 2.36 -8.09 3.76
N LYS A 53 3.44 -8.77 3.38
CA LYS A 53 4.79 -8.21 3.36
C LYS A 53 4.91 -7.04 2.38
N LEU A 54 4.32 -7.14 1.19
CA LEU A 54 4.29 -6.05 0.22
C LEU A 54 3.53 -4.84 0.76
N THR A 55 2.36 -5.07 1.37
CA THR A 55 1.56 -4.02 2.01
C THR A 55 2.37 -3.31 3.10
N GLN A 56 2.95 -4.07 4.04
CA GLN A 56 3.79 -3.52 5.10
C GLN A 56 4.98 -2.74 4.54
N THR A 57 5.64 -3.26 3.51
CA THR A 57 6.80 -2.62 2.87
C THR A 57 6.42 -1.27 2.29
N LEU A 58 5.33 -1.19 1.52
CA LEU A 58 4.89 0.08 0.91
C LEU A 58 4.47 1.11 1.95
N PHE A 59 3.71 0.71 2.97
CA PHE A 59 3.35 1.65 4.05
C PHE A 59 4.56 2.09 4.88
N THR A 60 5.53 1.21 5.12
CA THR A 60 6.79 1.56 5.81
C THR A 60 7.58 2.58 4.98
N GLN A 61 7.68 2.38 3.66
CA GLN A 61 8.29 3.36 2.74
C GLN A 61 7.50 4.67 2.70
N LEU A 62 6.17 4.61 2.74
CA LEU A 62 5.31 5.80 2.81
C LEU A 62 5.50 6.56 4.13
N LEU A 63 5.62 5.92 5.27
CA LEU A 63 5.70 6.65 6.54
C LEU A 63 7.12 7.09 6.85
N PHE A 64 8.12 6.26 6.52
CA PHE A 64 9.49 6.43 7.00
C PHE A 64 10.53 6.61 5.88
N GLY A 65 10.17 6.39 4.62
CA GLY A 65 11.06 6.58 3.47
C GLY A 65 11.27 8.05 3.07
N PRO A 66 12.17 8.35 2.11
CA PRO A 66 12.39 9.71 1.60
C PRO A 66 11.19 10.25 0.79
N TYR A 67 11.08 11.58 0.69
CA TYR A 67 9.96 12.24 0.01
C TYR A 67 9.93 11.97 -1.52
N SER A 68 11.08 11.65 -2.12
CA SER A 68 11.22 11.34 -3.55
C SER A 68 10.44 10.11 -4.01
N ASN A 69 10.09 9.19 -3.09
CA ASN A 69 9.49 7.89 -3.45
C ASN A 69 7.95 7.88 -3.38
N HIS A 70 7.30 9.02 -3.10
CA HIS A 70 5.84 9.10 -2.87
C HIS A 70 4.99 8.66 -4.07
N TRP A 71 5.31 9.20 -5.25
CA TRP A 71 4.51 8.95 -6.44
C TRP A 71 4.58 7.47 -6.84
N SER A 72 5.76 6.87 -6.68
CA SER A 72 5.99 5.47 -7.01
C SER A 72 5.16 4.53 -6.14
N VAL A 73 5.00 4.80 -4.83
CA VAL A 73 4.29 3.87 -3.92
C VAL A 73 2.77 4.02 -3.92
N THR A 74 2.24 5.14 -4.41
CA THR A 74 0.81 5.45 -4.29
C THR A 74 -0.08 4.48 -5.08
N ARG A 75 0.27 4.27 -6.35
CA ARG A 75 -0.48 3.36 -7.24
C ARG A 75 -0.50 1.91 -6.73
N PRO A 76 0.64 1.28 -6.40
CA PRO A 76 0.64 -0.09 -5.90
C PRO A 76 -0.06 -0.25 -4.55
N MET A 77 -0.16 0.80 -3.72
CA MET A 77 -0.89 0.71 -2.45
C MET A 77 -2.39 0.55 -2.65
N LEU A 78 -3.00 1.30 -3.58
CA LEU A 78 -4.43 1.13 -3.86
C LEU A 78 -4.72 -0.25 -4.46
N SER A 79 -3.93 -0.68 -5.45
CA SER A 79 -4.16 -1.98 -6.10
C SER A 79 -3.92 -3.16 -5.15
N LEU A 80 -2.94 -3.09 -4.26
CA LEU A 80 -2.79 -4.10 -3.20
C LEU A 80 -3.97 -4.10 -2.23
N MET A 81 -4.45 -2.93 -1.79
CA MET A 81 -5.63 -2.85 -0.91
C MET A 81 -6.86 -3.47 -1.58
N MET A 82 -7.03 -3.28 -2.88
CA MET A 82 -8.14 -3.87 -3.65
C MET A 82 -7.98 -5.38 -3.82
N ALA A 83 -6.75 -5.87 -4.05
CA ALA A 83 -6.45 -7.28 -4.22
C ALA A 83 -6.53 -8.08 -2.90
N ASP A 84 -6.18 -7.46 -1.78
CA ASP A 84 -6.16 -8.08 -0.46
C ASP A 84 -6.46 -7.06 0.66
N GLU A 85 -7.75 -6.81 0.87
CA GLU A 85 -8.25 -5.92 1.93
C GLU A 85 -7.88 -6.41 3.34
N SER A 86 -7.67 -7.71 3.50
CA SER A 86 -7.34 -8.33 4.79
C SER A 86 -5.93 -7.94 5.25
N SER A 87 -4.97 -7.91 4.33
CA SER A 87 -3.60 -7.43 4.59
C SER A 87 -3.58 -5.96 5.01
N PHE A 88 -4.32 -5.11 4.29
CA PHE A 88 -4.42 -3.69 4.64
C PHE A 88 -5.06 -3.49 6.02
N THR A 89 -6.15 -4.19 6.31
CA THR A 89 -6.85 -4.14 7.60
C THR A 89 -5.93 -4.57 8.74
N SER A 90 -5.21 -5.68 8.55
CA SER A 90 -4.26 -6.22 9.53
C SER A 90 -3.10 -5.25 9.77
N TYR A 91 -2.55 -4.65 8.71
CA TYR A 91 -1.51 -3.63 8.82
C TYR A 91 -1.99 -2.42 9.63
N ARG A 92 -3.19 -1.89 9.33
CA ARG A 92 -3.80 -0.77 10.06
C ARG A 92 -3.93 -1.10 11.55
N GLN A 93 -4.51 -2.26 11.88
CA GLN A 93 -4.71 -2.69 13.27
C GLN A 93 -3.38 -2.82 14.00
N HIS A 94 -2.40 -3.45 13.37
CA HIS A 94 -1.07 -3.60 13.93
C HIS A 94 -0.43 -2.23 14.20
N LEU A 95 -0.36 -1.34 13.20
CA LEU A 95 0.23 -0.01 13.36
C LEU A 95 -0.44 0.74 14.51
N ILE A 96 -1.77 0.76 14.59
CA ILE A 96 -2.50 1.41 15.69
C ILE A 96 -2.12 0.80 17.04
N SER A 97 -2.12 -0.53 17.17
CA SER A 97 -1.84 -1.20 18.45
C SER A 97 -0.44 -0.90 19.02
N THR A 98 0.51 -0.51 18.17
CA THR A 98 1.88 -0.16 18.60
C THR A 98 2.02 1.24 19.18
N GLN A 99 0.96 2.06 19.16
CA GLN A 99 1.02 3.48 19.54
C GLN A 99 0.37 3.77 20.89
N SER A 100 0.71 4.93 21.48
CA SER A 100 0.04 5.45 22.67
C SER A 100 -1.45 5.70 22.42
N PRO A 101 -2.33 5.72 23.46
CA PRO A 101 -3.76 5.96 23.28
C PRO A 101 -4.09 7.25 22.51
N GLU A 102 -3.33 8.32 22.75
CA GLU A 102 -3.47 9.58 22.01
C GLU A 102 -3.14 9.41 20.52
N ASN A 103 -2.02 8.74 20.20
CA ASN A 103 -1.62 8.50 18.81
C ASN A 103 -2.52 7.47 18.11
N GLN A 104 -3.13 6.53 18.85
CA GLN A 104 -4.13 5.61 18.32
C GLN A 104 -5.36 6.36 17.80
N GLN A 105 -5.83 7.38 18.52
CA GLN A 105 -6.94 8.21 18.06
C GLN A 105 -6.55 8.97 16.78
N LYS A 106 -5.38 9.63 16.78
CA LYS A 106 -4.88 10.36 15.60
C LYS A 106 -4.72 9.45 14.38
N LEU A 107 -4.20 8.23 14.56
CA LEU A 107 -4.10 7.25 13.48
C LEU A 107 -5.46 6.81 12.96
N ASN A 108 -6.42 6.53 13.83
CA ASN A 108 -7.77 6.16 13.41
C ASN A 108 -8.41 7.25 12.57
N GLU A 109 -8.32 8.52 13.00
CA GLU A 109 -8.80 9.66 12.24
C GLU A 109 -8.09 9.78 10.88
N ALA A 110 -6.77 9.60 10.85
CA ALA A 110 -5.99 9.64 9.62
C ALA A 110 -6.40 8.52 8.64
N PHE A 111 -6.59 7.29 9.11
CA PHE A 111 -7.07 6.17 8.29
C PHE A 111 -8.50 6.36 7.81
N THR A 112 -9.38 6.94 8.63
CA THR A 112 -10.74 7.29 8.21
C THR A 112 -10.70 8.30 7.04
N LYS A 113 -9.87 9.35 7.15
CA LYS A 113 -9.66 10.31 6.05
C LYS A 113 -9.03 9.67 4.82
N LEU A 114 -8.09 8.74 5.01
CA LEU A 114 -7.46 8.02 3.90
C LEU A 114 -8.49 7.27 3.04
N LEU A 115 -9.46 6.63 3.69
CA LEU A 115 -10.43 5.74 3.05
C LEU A 115 -11.76 6.43 2.69
N ALA A 116 -11.95 7.69 3.10
CA ALA A 116 -13.14 8.45 2.79
C ALA A 116 -13.38 8.49 1.26
N ASP A 117 -14.60 8.17 0.84
CA ASP A 117 -15.01 8.19 -0.58
C ASP A 117 -14.12 7.38 -1.54
N VAL A 118 -13.33 6.42 -1.04
CA VAL A 118 -12.55 5.49 -1.87
C VAL A 118 -13.46 4.36 -2.31
N ALA A 119 -13.70 4.26 -3.62
CA ALA A 119 -14.52 3.20 -4.19
C ALA A 119 -13.75 1.88 -4.27
N ARG A 120 -14.46 0.74 -4.30
CA ARG A 120 -13.86 -0.58 -4.55
C ARG A 120 -13.61 -0.81 -6.05
N ASN A 121 -12.78 0.03 -6.66
CA ASN A 121 -12.38 -0.08 -8.06
C ASN A 121 -10.97 0.51 -8.30
N LEU A 122 -10.45 0.33 -9.51
CA LEU A 122 -9.15 0.87 -9.93
C LEU A 122 -9.27 1.92 -11.04
N GLU A 123 -10.40 2.63 -11.09
CA GLU A 123 -10.61 3.69 -12.08
C GLU A 123 -9.62 4.85 -11.84
N PRO A 124 -9.21 5.58 -12.90
CA PRO A 124 -8.27 6.70 -12.77
C PRO A 124 -8.70 7.73 -11.73
N THR A 125 -9.99 8.09 -11.70
CA THR A 125 -10.57 9.04 -10.75
C THR A 125 -10.43 8.58 -9.29
N ASN A 126 -10.65 7.29 -9.02
CA ASN A 126 -10.49 6.71 -7.69
C ASN A 126 -9.00 6.63 -7.28
N ARG A 127 -8.12 6.30 -8.23
CA ARG A 127 -6.66 6.33 -8.05
C ARG A 127 -6.17 7.73 -7.67
N ASP A 128 -6.61 8.75 -8.39
CA ASP A 128 -6.23 10.14 -8.13
C ASP A 128 -6.73 10.63 -6.77
N ARG A 129 -7.96 10.26 -6.40
CA ARG A 129 -8.52 10.56 -5.07
C ARG A 129 -7.69 9.91 -3.97
N PHE A 130 -7.45 8.60 -4.08
CA PHE A 130 -6.63 7.89 -3.10
C PHE A 130 -5.23 8.47 -2.99
N ALA A 131 -4.63 8.90 -4.12
CA ALA A 131 -3.33 9.56 -4.12
C ALA A 131 -3.31 10.86 -3.30
N GLN A 132 -4.32 11.71 -3.46
CA GLN A 132 -4.47 12.93 -2.67
C GLN A 132 -4.62 12.62 -1.18
N HIS A 133 -5.48 11.63 -0.86
CA HIS A 133 -5.71 11.21 0.52
C HIS A 133 -4.44 10.64 1.16
N LEU A 134 -3.63 9.89 0.40
CA LEU A 134 -2.38 9.30 0.87
C LEU A 134 -1.33 10.36 1.17
N ALA A 135 -1.26 11.42 0.38
CA ALA A 135 -0.37 12.55 0.64
C ALA A 135 -0.72 13.24 1.96
N THR A 136 -2.00 13.53 2.20
CA THR A 136 -2.48 14.10 3.46
C THR A 136 -2.27 13.15 4.64
N PHE A 137 -2.59 11.86 4.46
CA PHE A 137 -2.37 10.82 5.47
C PHE A 137 -0.91 10.81 5.92
N ARG A 138 0.03 10.75 4.98
CA ARG A 138 1.46 10.74 5.32
C ARG A 138 1.88 12.00 6.07
N GLN A 139 1.48 13.19 5.61
CA GLN A 139 1.85 14.44 6.27
C GLN A 139 1.33 14.48 7.72
N SER A 140 0.05 14.12 7.92
CA SER A 140 -0.57 14.09 9.24
C SER A 140 0.10 13.06 10.15
N VAL A 141 0.30 11.84 9.65
CA VAL A 141 0.83 10.73 10.45
C VAL A 141 2.28 10.98 10.85
N ARG A 142 3.12 11.48 9.94
CA ARG A 142 4.53 11.79 10.26
C ARG A 142 4.70 12.95 11.24
N ALA A 143 3.68 13.80 11.42
CA ALA A 143 3.75 14.89 12.38
C ALA A 143 3.72 14.41 13.84
N PHE A 144 3.21 13.19 14.11
CA PHE A 144 3.10 12.64 15.46
C PHE A 144 3.70 11.23 15.60
N LEU A 145 3.95 10.52 14.50
CA LEU A 145 4.85 9.36 14.48
C LEU A 145 6.30 9.86 14.34
N THR A 146 6.84 10.46 15.41
CA THR A 146 8.28 10.67 15.54
C THR A 146 8.93 9.39 16.04
N TYR A 147 9.91 8.89 15.29
CA TYR A 147 10.97 8.03 15.82
C TYR A 147 12.10 8.90 16.38
#